data_AF-A0A7N2LYN0-F1
#
_entry.id   AF-A0A7N2LYN0-F1
#
_cell.length_a   1.000
_cell.length_b   1.000
_cell.length_c   1.000
_cell.angle_alpha   90.00
_cell.angle_beta   90.00
_cell.angle_gamma   90.00
#
_symmetry.space_group_name_H-M   'P 1'
#
loop_
_entity.id
_entity.type
_entity.pdbx_description
1 polymer ?
#
loop_
_entity_poly.entity_id
_entity_poly.type
_entity_poly.pdbx_seq_one_letter_code
_entity_poly.pdbx_strand_id
1 'polypeptide(L)' 'MIVMSIKGPYVNNYAEAEVLACKKAIEFSIEAGFSELVIEGDNVNVMMTISCSSVNHSFLGHIFEDVH' A
#
# COMPACT_ATOMS: atom_id res chain seq x y z
N MET A 1 -4.10 -9.92 24.93
CA MET A 1 -4.34 -9.33 23.59
C MET A 1 -3.31 -8.23 23.39
N ILE A 2 -2.31 -8.47 22.55
CA ILE A 2 -1.27 -7.48 22.27
C ILE A 2 -1.83 -6.58 21.16
N VAL A 3 -2.18 -5.35 21.49
CA VAL A 3 -2.51 -4.35 20.48
C VAL A 3 -1.21 -3.64 20.11
N MET A 4 -0.62 -4.01 18.98
CA MET A 4 0.50 -3.26 18.42
C MET A 4 -0.05 -2.00 17.78
N SER A 5 -0.04 -0.89 18.52
CA SER A 5 -0.35 0.42 17.96
C SER A 5 0.89 0.98 17.25
N ILE A 6 1.24 0.38 16.11
CA ILE A 6 2.23 0.95 15.21
C ILE A 6 1.53 2.09 14.44
N LYS A 7 2.05 3.31 14.57
CA LYS A 7 1.63 4.40 13.69
C LYS A 7 2.10 4.07 12.28
N GLY A 8 1.17 4.10 11.33
CA GLY A 8 1.51 3.97 9.91
C GLY A 8 2.42 5.12 9.44
N PRO A 9 2.94 5.03 8.20
CA PRO A 9 3.72 6.11 7.61
C PRO A 9 2.91 7.41 7.56
N TYR A 10 3.62 8.54 7.46
CA TYR A 10 2.98 9.82 7.19
C TYR A 10 2.25 9.76 5.84
N VAL A 11 1.05 10.32 5.79
CA VAL A 11 0.19 10.36 4.61
C VAL A 11 -0.28 11.79 4.38
N ASN A 12 -0.24 12.25 3.14
CA ASN A 12 -0.61 13.61 2.76
C ASN A 12 -2.13 13.77 2.63
N ASN A 13 -2.84 12.70 2.24
CA ASN A 13 -4.29 12.73 2.08
C ASN A 13 -4.93 11.35 2.34
N TYR A 14 -6.26 11.31 2.41
CA TYR A 14 -7.00 10.08 2.72
C TYR A 14 -6.87 9.01 1.62
N ALA A 15 -6.77 9.40 0.35
CA ALA A 15 -6.63 8.47 -0.76
C ALA A 15 -5.27 7.76 -0.72
N GLU A 16 -4.19 8.48 -0.38
CA GLU A 16 -2.87 7.90 -0.14
C GLU A 16 -2.89 6.91 1.03
N ALA A 17 -3.59 7.27 2.12
CA ALA A 17 -3.76 6.37 3.26
C ALA A 17 -4.48 5.06 2.88
N GLU A 18 -5.52 5.16 2.06
CA GLU A 18 -6.29 4.02 1.58
C GLU A 18 -5.44 3.12 0.65
N VAL A 19 -4.71 3.71 -0.30
CA VAL A 19 -3.77 2.96 -1.17
C VAL A 19 -2.73 2.21 -0.34
N LEU A 20 -2.13 2.87 0.65
CA LEU A 20 -1.11 2.24 1.50
C LEU A 20 -1.69 1.13 2.38
N ALA A 21 -2.91 1.32 2.91
CA ALA A 21 -3.61 0.30 3.67
C ALA A 21 -3.91 -0.94 2.80
N CYS A 22 -4.47 -0.74 1.59
CA CYS A 22 -4.74 -1.81 0.64
C CYS A 22 -3.45 -2.53 0.22
N LYS A 23 -2.38 -1.79 -0.09
CA LYS A 23 -1.07 -2.39 -0.42
C LYS A 23 -0.55 -3.27 0.72
N LYS A 24 -0.66 -2.80 1.97
CA LYS A 24 -0.18 -3.57 3.12
C LYS A 24 -1.00 -4.84 3.37
N ALA A 25 -2.31 -4.78 3.13
CA ALA A 25 -3.19 -5.94 3.19
C ALA A 25 -2.84 -6.99 2.12
N ILE A 26 -2.51 -6.55 0.90
CA ILE A 26 -2.04 -7.44 -0.18
C ILE A 26 -0.72 -8.11 0.19
N GLU A 27 0.28 -7.32 0.62
CA GLU A 27 1.59 -7.84 1.05
C GLU A 27 1.43 -8.88 2.15
N PHE A 28 0.65 -8.57 3.19
CA PHE A 28 0.37 -9.50 4.28
C PHE A 28 -0.30 -10.78 3.78
N SER A 29 -1.24 -10.68 2.83
CA SER A 29 -1.94 -11.84 2.30
C SER A 29 -1.01 -12.76 1.50
N ILE A 30 -0.10 -12.18 0.72
CA ILE A 30 0.95 -12.92 0.02
C ILE A 30 1.88 -13.61 1.03
N GLU A 31 2.34 -12.89 2.06
CA GLU A 31 3.17 -13.43 3.14
C GLU A 31 2.47 -14.56 3.92
N ALA A 32 1.15 -14.48 4.08
CA ALA A 32 0.32 -15.51 4.70
C ALA A 32 0.06 -16.73 3.79
N GLY A 33 0.48 -16.68 2.51
CA GLY A 33 0.37 -17.79 1.57
C GLY A 33 -0.95 -17.84 0.78
N PHE A 34 -1.73 -16.77 0.76
CA PHE A 34 -2.91 -16.69 -0.11
C PHE A 34 -2.50 -16.56 -1.57
N SER A 35 -3.05 -17.41 -2.43
CA SER A 35 -2.76 -17.44 -3.87
C SER A 35 -3.74 -16.62 -4.71
N GLU A 36 -4.95 -16.38 -4.20
CA GLU A 36 -6.01 -15.62 -4.86
C GLU A 36 -6.62 -14.64 -3.86
N LEU A 37 -6.82 -13.39 -4.31
CA LEU A 37 -7.29 -12.28 -3.50
C LEU A 37 -8.40 -11.53 -4.24
N VAL A 38 -9.49 -11.25 -3.53
CA VAL A 38 -10.53 -10.30 -3.96
C VAL A 38 -10.40 -9.07 -3.08
N ILE A 39 -10.25 -7.91 -3.69
CA ILE A 39 -10.09 -6.64 -2.99
C ILE A 39 -11.29 -5.76 -3.31
N GLU A 40 -11.94 -5.27 -2.27
CA GLU A 40 -13.07 -4.34 -2.35
C GLU A 40 -12.69 -3.05 -1.63
N GLY A 41 -13.00 -1.91 -2.25
CA GLY A 41 -12.76 -0.58 -1.70
C GLY A 41 -13.82 0.39 -2.24
N ASP A 42 -14.13 1.42 -1.46
CA ASP A 42 -15.14 2.42 -1.79
C ASP A 42 -14.61 3.50 -2.74
N ASN A 43 -13.30 3.56 -2.96
CA ASN A 43 -12.67 4.52 -3.85
C ASN A 43 -12.18 3.91 -5.16
N VAL A 44 -12.90 4.19 -6.25
CA VAL A 44 -12.56 3.71 -7.60
C VAL A 44 -11.13 4.07 -8.04
N ASN A 45 -10.60 5.22 -7.62
CA ASN A 45 -9.26 5.64 -8.00
C ASN A 45 -8.18 4.84 -7.25
N VAL A 46 -8.46 4.50 -5.99
CA VAL A 46 -7.61 3.60 -5.20
C VAL A 46 -7.63 2.21 -5.82
N MET A 47 -8.83 1.69 -6.14
CA MET A 47 -8.99 0.39 -6.79
C MET A 47 -8.27 0.29 -8.14
N MET A 48 -8.32 1.35 -8.95
CA MET A 48 -7.51 1.43 -10.18
C MET A 48 -6.01 1.46 -9.89
N THR A 49 -5.58 2.25 -8.90
CA THR A 49 -4.16 2.39 -8.55
C THR A 49 -3.55 1.05 -8.12
N ILE A 50 -4.26 0.27 -7.30
CA ILE A 50 -3.80 -1.05 -6.86
C ILE A 50 -3.90 -2.12 -7.95
N SER A 51 -4.84 -1.98 -8.89
CA SER A 51 -5.01 -2.90 -10.03
C SER A 51 -3.99 -2.63 -11.14
N CYS A 52 -3.48 -1.41 -11.23
CA CYS A 52 -2.43 -1.04 -12.16
C CYS A 52 -1.11 -1.71 -11.75
N SER A 53 -0.70 -2.72 -12.53
CA SER A 53 0.60 -3.41 -12.45
C SER A 53 1.82 -2.50 -12.72
N SER A 54 1.69 -1.17 -12.68
CA SER A 54 2.84 -0.29 -12.69
C SER A 54 3.59 -0.52 -11.38
N VAL A 55 4.58 -1.41 -11.44
CA VAL A 55 5.64 -1.54 -10.47
C VAL A 55 6.22 -0.15 -10.33
N ASN A 56 5.75 0.59 -9.33
CA ASN A 56 6.32 1.87 -9.00
C ASN A 56 7.67 1.51 -8.36
N HIS A 57 8.68 1.31 -9.21
CA HIS A 57 10.08 1.12 -8.85
C HIS A 57 10.62 2.27 -7.99
N SER A 58 9.80 3.29 -7.73
CA SER A 58 10.06 4.42 -6.86
C SER A 58 10.24 4.10 -5.37
N PHE A 59 10.15 2.83 -4.94
CA PHE A 59 10.77 2.44 -3.66
C PHE A 59 12.30 2.70 -3.65
N LEU A 60 12.91 2.84 -4.85
CA LEU A 60 14.26 3.39 -5.05
C LEU A 60 14.25 4.87 -5.50
N GLY A 61 13.12 5.42 -5.94
CA GLY A 61 12.99 6.80 -6.45
C GLY A 61 13.13 7.85 -5.36
N HIS A 62 12.59 7.60 -4.18
CA HIS A 62 12.79 8.50 -3.03
C HIS A 62 14.21 8.45 -2.46
N ILE A 63 14.94 7.35 -2.63
CA ILE A 63 16.35 7.24 -2.16
C ILE A 63 17.28 8.06 -3.07
N PHE A 64 16.97 8.15 -4.37
CA PHE A 64 17.80 8.91 -5.31
C PHE A 64 17.55 10.43 -5.31
N GLU A 65 16.38 10.89 -4.85
CA GLU A 65 16.07 12.33 -4.76
C GLU A 65 16.52 12.99 -3.44
N ASP A 66 16.85 12.22 -2.40
CA ASP A 66 17.26 12.73 -1.07
C ASP A 66 18.79 12.90 -0.90
N VAL A 67 19.58 12.76 -1.97
CA VAL A 67 21.01 13.12 -1.94
C VAL A 67 21.18 14.55 -2.47
N HIS A 68 21.17 15.51 -1.55
CA HIS A 68 21.74 16.85 -1.76
C HIS A 68 22.60 17.26 -0.56
#